data_AF-A0A9N9ID41-F1
#
_entry.id   AF-A0A9N9ID41-F1
#
_cell.length_a   1.000
_cell.length_b   1.000
_cell.length_c   1.000
_cell.angle_alpha   90.00
_cell.angle_beta   90.00
_cell.angle_gamma   90.00
#
_symmetry.space_group_name_H-M   'P 1'
#
loop_
_entity.id
_entity.type
_entity.pdbx_description
1 polymer ?
#
loop_
_entity_poly.entity_id
_entity_poly.type
_entity_poly.pdbx_seq_one_letter_code
_entity_poly.pdbx_strand_id
1 'polypeptide(L)'
;IPTRNNIVAENDEGLSAILNNALAKREEIPFMAVDFEGSSEKKGEKNYYVLRLYGSLINGQKAVVTLTGIQIFFNTLVSENESVNNFKIKIDEILCNTVNTYKIEHIKAFPLQGYHIEKKSYLRIFTLSSGNRKNALQAIQDNDFETASDDMFSFHCKIARENRIAISASRRSKNDK
;
A
#
# COMPACT_ATOMS: atom_id res chain seq x y z
N ILE A 1 -39.02 -10.24 -12.05
CA ILE A 1 -37.61 -10.71 -12.18
C ILE A 1 -36.97 -10.57 -10.81
N PRO A 2 -36.42 -11.64 -10.22
CA PRO A 2 -35.74 -11.55 -8.93
C PRO A 2 -34.52 -10.63 -9.04
N THR A 3 -34.29 -9.80 -8.03
CA THR A 3 -33.04 -9.02 -7.97
C THR A 3 -31.88 -9.93 -7.56
N ARG A 4 -30.65 -9.51 -7.86
CA ARG A 4 -29.44 -10.21 -7.38
C ARG A 4 -29.49 -10.45 -5.87
N ASN A 5 -29.99 -9.48 -5.11
CA ASN A 5 -30.07 -9.59 -3.64
C ASN A 5 -31.06 -10.67 -3.20
N ASN A 6 -32.18 -10.84 -3.92
CA ASN A 6 -33.13 -11.91 -3.62
C ASN A 6 -32.50 -13.30 -3.81
N ILE A 7 -31.71 -13.47 -4.89
CA ILE A 7 -31.01 -14.73 -5.18
C ILE A 7 -29.92 -15.01 -4.14
N VAL A 8 -29.17 -13.98 -3.71
CA VAL A 8 -28.13 -14.13 -2.68
C VAL A 8 -28.75 -14.48 -1.33
N ALA A 9 -29.86 -13.84 -0.95
CA ALA A 9 -30.54 -14.10 0.32
C ALA A 9 -31.13 -15.52 0.39
N GLU A 10 -31.67 -16.03 -0.73
CA GLU A 10 -32.20 -17.40 -0.83
C GLU A 10 -31.11 -18.47 -0.68
N ASN A 11 -29.90 -18.19 -1.15
CA ASN A 11 -28.75 -19.10 -1.11
C ASN A 11 -27.78 -18.83 0.06
N ASP A 12 -28.08 -17.88 0.97
CA ASP A 12 -27.14 -17.48 2.02
C ASP A 12 -26.98 -18.56 3.10
N GLU A 13 -28.00 -19.41 3.30
CA GLU A 13 -28.02 -20.49 4.31
C GLU A 13 -27.59 -20.04 5.73
N GLY A 14 -27.69 -18.74 6.04
CA GLY A 14 -27.24 -18.13 7.30
C GLY A 14 -25.74 -17.84 7.40
N LEU A 15 -24.97 -18.05 6.34
CA LEU A 15 -23.52 -17.83 6.31
C LEU A 15 -23.14 -16.36 6.52
N SER A 16 -23.92 -15.41 5.96
CA SER A 16 -23.68 -13.98 6.21
C SER A 16 -23.88 -13.61 7.67
N ALA A 17 -24.82 -14.23 8.36
CA ALA A 17 -25.05 -13.99 9.80
C ALA A 17 -23.86 -14.48 10.64
N ILE A 18 -23.29 -15.64 10.31
CA ILE A 18 -22.10 -16.19 10.97
C ILE A 18 -20.91 -15.25 10.75
N LEU A 19 -20.67 -14.81 9.51
CA LEU A 19 -19.59 -13.88 9.19
C LEU A 19 -19.74 -12.55 9.95
N ASN A 20 -20.95 -11.97 9.98
CA ASN A 20 -21.22 -10.74 10.70
C ASN A 20 -21.01 -10.89 12.22
N ASN A 21 -21.38 -12.03 12.79
CA ASN A 21 -21.15 -12.32 14.20
C ASN A 21 -19.65 -12.44 14.51
N ALA A 22 -18.89 -13.15 13.68
CA ALA A 22 -17.43 -13.25 13.79
C ALA A 22 -16.76 -11.86 13.69
N LEU A 23 -17.20 -11.02 12.75
CA LEU A 23 -16.73 -9.64 12.62
C LEU A 23 -17.06 -8.79 13.86
N ALA A 24 -18.25 -8.93 14.43
CA ALA A 24 -18.67 -8.21 15.63
C ALA A 24 -17.87 -8.63 16.87
N LYS A 25 -17.55 -9.94 16.98
CA LYS A 25 -16.71 -10.51 18.04
C LYS A 25 -15.21 -10.31 17.81
N ARG A 26 -14.81 -9.74 16.67
CA ARG A 26 -13.40 -9.59 16.25
C ARG A 26 -12.64 -10.92 16.21
N GLU A 27 -13.36 -11.99 15.88
CA GLU A 27 -12.76 -13.32 15.69
C GLU A 27 -11.83 -13.31 14.48
N GLU A 28 -10.81 -14.16 14.51
CA GLU A 28 -9.92 -14.35 13.37
C GLU A 28 -10.70 -15.03 12.24
N ILE A 29 -10.80 -14.36 11.09
CA ILE A 29 -11.49 -14.91 9.92
C ILE A 29 -10.42 -15.48 8.97
N PRO A 30 -10.36 -16.82 8.78
CA PRO A 30 -9.45 -17.43 7.83
C PRO A 30 -9.87 -17.10 6.39
N PHE A 31 -8.92 -16.63 5.61
CA PHE A 31 -9.11 -16.17 4.23
C PHE A 31 -7.93 -16.60 3.36
N MET A 32 -8.21 -17.24 2.23
CA MET A 32 -7.20 -17.64 1.26
C MET A 32 -7.19 -16.67 0.09
N ALA A 33 -6.18 -15.81 0.02
CA ALA A 33 -5.99 -14.89 -1.10
C ALA A 33 -5.52 -15.67 -2.34
N VAL A 34 -6.17 -15.43 -3.48
CA VAL A 34 -5.82 -15.99 -4.79
C VAL A 34 -5.36 -14.93 -5.79
N ASP A 35 -5.79 -13.69 -5.59
CA ASP A 35 -5.43 -12.55 -6.44
C ASP A 35 -5.46 -11.25 -5.62
N PHE A 36 -4.86 -10.19 -6.14
CA PHE A 36 -4.84 -8.90 -5.48
C PHE A 36 -4.63 -7.75 -6.46
N GLU A 37 -5.11 -6.58 -6.10
CA GLU A 37 -4.90 -5.36 -6.87
C GLU A 37 -4.70 -4.15 -5.96
N GLY A 38 -3.97 -3.17 -6.47
CA GLY A 38 -3.78 -1.87 -5.84
C GLY A 38 -4.49 -0.77 -6.63
N SER A 39 -5.26 0.08 -5.96
CA SER A 39 -5.90 1.22 -6.60
C SER A 39 -5.93 2.44 -5.69
N SER A 40 -6.13 3.63 -6.28
CA SER A 40 -6.40 4.84 -5.51
C SER A 40 -7.90 5.08 -5.50
N GLU A 41 -8.49 5.18 -4.31
CA GLU A 41 -9.90 5.49 -4.11
C GLU A 41 -10.06 6.90 -3.54
N LYS A 42 -11.20 7.53 -3.85
CA LYS A 42 -11.53 8.88 -3.38
C LYS A 42 -12.51 8.78 -2.21
N LYS A 43 -12.17 9.40 -1.08
CA LYS A 43 -13.05 9.56 0.08
C LYS A 43 -13.10 11.03 0.45
N GLY A 44 -14.22 11.67 0.12
CA GLY A 44 -14.33 13.12 0.12
C GLY A 44 -13.42 13.74 -0.94
N GLU A 45 -12.56 14.66 -0.54
CA GLU A 45 -11.62 15.34 -1.45
C GLU A 45 -10.26 14.64 -1.55
N LYS A 46 -9.97 13.66 -0.67
CA LYS A 46 -8.66 13.00 -0.59
C LYS A 46 -8.67 11.66 -1.31
N ASN A 47 -7.61 11.41 -2.05
CA ASN A 47 -7.33 10.09 -2.63
C ASN A 47 -6.45 9.30 -1.65
N TYR A 48 -6.80 8.04 -1.41
CA TYR A 48 -6.03 7.11 -0.59
C TYR A 48 -5.82 5.81 -1.35
N TYR A 49 -4.67 5.19 -1.13
CA TYR A 49 -4.38 3.88 -1.69
C TYR A 49 -5.13 2.78 -0.93
N VAL A 50 -5.69 1.83 -1.69
CA VAL A 50 -6.28 0.60 -1.19
C VAL A 50 -5.59 -0.60 -1.83
N LEU A 51 -5.45 -1.67 -1.05
CA LEU A 51 -5.02 -2.97 -1.56
C LEU A 51 -6.18 -3.94 -1.36
N ARG A 52 -6.74 -4.45 -2.47
CA ARG A 52 -7.82 -5.44 -2.45
C ARG A 52 -7.22 -6.82 -2.62
N LEU A 53 -7.59 -7.74 -1.75
CA LEU A 53 -7.26 -9.16 -1.85
C LEU A 53 -8.52 -9.93 -2.21
N TYR A 54 -8.47 -10.68 -3.30
CA TYR A 54 -9.53 -11.55 -3.78
C TYR A 54 -9.25 -12.97 -3.31
N GLY A 55 -10.28 -13.67 -2.86
CA GLY A 55 -10.07 -14.99 -2.29
C GLY A 55 -11.34 -15.68 -1.83
N SER A 56 -11.16 -16.72 -1.04
CA SER A 56 -12.27 -17.47 -0.45
C SER A 56 -12.08 -17.66 1.05
N LEU A 57 -13.19 -17.66 1.77
CA LEU A 57 -13.26 -18.08 3.16
C LEU A 57 -13.14 -19.61 3.25
N ILE A 58 -12.90 -20.12 4.46
CA ILE A 58 -12.76 -21.57 4.70
C ILE A 58 -14.00 -22.39 4.30
N ASN A 59 -15.19 -21.76 4.30
CA ASN A 59 -16.46 -22.36 3.87
C ASN A 59 -16.70 -22.26 2.36
N GLY A 60 -15.72 -21.79 1.57
CA GLY A 60 -15.81 -21.67 0.12
C GLY A 60 -16.47 -20.37 -0.39
N GLN A 61 -16.98 -19.50 0.48
CA GLN A 61 -17.55 -18.22 0.06
C GLN A 61 -16.46 -17.30 -0.51
N LYS A 62 -16.71 -16.72 -1.69
CA LYS A 62 -15.84 -15.69 -2.25
C LYS A 62 -15.88 -14.43 -1.39
N ALA A 63 -14.71 -13.89 -1.07
CA ALA A 63 -14.57 -12.69 -0.28
C ALA A 63 -13.56 -11.73 -0.91
N VAL A 64 -13.76 -10.43 -0.66
CA VAL A 64 -12.82 -9.37 -1.00
C VAL A 64 -12.41 -8.68 0.29
N VAL A 65 -11.13 -8.76 0.64
CA VAL A 65 -10.57 -8.06 1.79
C VAL A 65 -9.94 -6.77 1.29
N THR A 66 -10.48 -5.63 1.71
CA THR A 66 -9.96 -4.31 1.34
C THR A 66 -9.10 -3.77 2.47
N LEU A 67 -7.81 -3.64 2.24
CA LEU A 67 -6.86 -3.04 3.17
C LEU A 67 -6.74 -1.55 2.89
N THR A 68 -7.11 -0.74 3.88
CA THR A 68 -7.05 0.72 3.83
C THR A 68 -5.96 1.24 4.76
N GLY A 69 -5.56 2.52 4.61
CA GLY A 69 -4.56 3.14 5.49
C GLY A 69 -3.11 2.76 5.14
N ILE A 70 -2.91 2.10 4.00
CA ILE A 70 -1.59 1.79 3.47
C ILE A 70 -1.00 3.06 2.86
N GLN A 71 0.12 3.51 3.41
CA GLN A 71 0.91 4.59 2.81
C GLN A 71 1.82 4.02 1.73
N ILE A 72 1.79 4.64 0.55
CA ILE A 72 2.67 4.26 -0.55
C ILE A 72 3.92 5.14 -0.51
N PHE A 73 5.04 4.58 -0.92
CA PHE A 73 6.32 5.29 -0.83
C PHE A 73 7.25 4.98 -2.00
N PHE A 74 8.29 5.79 -2.10
CA PHE A 74 9.51 5.51 -2.84
C PHE A 74 10.69 6.08 -2.03
N ASN A 75 11.91 5.76 -2.45
CA ASN A 75 13.11 6.25 -1.79
C ASN A 75 13.92 7.11 -2.75
N THR A 76 14.65 8.09 -2.22
CA THR A 76 15.71 8.80 -2.92
C THR A 76 17.02 8.62 -2.15
N LEU A 77 18.12 8.44 -2.89
CA LEU A 77 19.43 8.26 -2.30
C LEU A 77 19.96 9.61 -1.80
N VAL A 78 20.45 9.66 -0.57
CA VAL A 78 21.12 10.85 -0.04
C VAL A 78 22.52 10.93 -0.66
N SER A 79 22.85 12.07 -1.26
CA SER A 79 24.18 12.32 -1.81
C SER A 79 25.26 12.19 -0.73
N GLU A 80 26.36 11.50 -1.04
CA GLU A 80 27.46 11.22 -0.10
C GLU A 80 28.16 12.50 0.39
N ASN A 81 28.08 13.56 -0.40
CA ASN A 81 28.74 14.84 -0.12
C ASN A 81 27.86 15.82 0.70
N GLU A 82 26.64 15.43 1.05
CA GLU A 82 25.67 16.32 1.68
C GLU A 82 25.11 15.76 2.99
N SER A 83 24.82 16.64 3.95
CA SER A 83 24.15 16.23 5.18
C SER A 83 22.70 15.82 4.88
N VAL A 84 22.19 14.82 5.60
CA VAL A 84 20.81 14.34 5.45
C VAL A 84 19.79 15.48 5.60
N ASN A 85 20.06 16.45 6.48
CA ASN A 85 19.17 17.59 6.71
C ASN A 85 19.15 18.54 5.51
N ASN A 86 20.31 18.89 4.95
CA ASN A 86 20.38 19.76 3.78
C ASN A 86 19.72 19.10 2.57
N PHE A 87 20.00 17.81 2.36
CA PHE A 87 19.36 17.04 1.30
C PHE A 87 17.84 16.97 1.49
N LYS A 88 17.36 16.76 2.73
CA LYS A 88 15.93 16.77 3.05
C LYS A 88 15.26 18.10 2.72
N ILE A 89 15.90 19.24 3.00
CA ILE A 89 15.36 20.57 2.66
C ILE A 89 15.16 20.71 1.15
N LYS A 90 16.14 20.30 0.34
CA LYS A 90 16.02 20.34 -1.13
C LYS A 90 14.86 19.48 -1.64
N ILE A 91 14.73 18.26 -1.11
CA ILE A 91 13.61 17.37 -1.47
C ILE A 91 12.28 17.99 -1.03
N ASP A 92 12.23 18.61 0.14
CA ASP A 92 11.02 19.26 0.66
C ASP A 92 10.58 20.44 -0.22
N GLU A 93 11.51 21.27 -0.68
CA GLU A 93 11.24 22.38 -1.61
C GLU A 93 10.64 21.91 -2.94
N ILE A 94 11.14 20.81 -3.50
CA ILE A 94 10.61 20.23 -4.75
C ILE A 94 9.21 19.65 -4.53
N LEU A 95 9.03 18.90 -3.44
CA LEU A 95 7.76 18.23 -3.15
C LEU A 95 6.65 19.20 -2.75
N CYS A 96 6.95 20.25 -1.99
CA CYS A 96 6.00 21.33 -1.63
C CYS A 96 5.29 21.90 -2.86
N ASN A 97 6.02 22.07 -3.96
CA ASN A 97 5.49 22.65 -5.20
C ASN A 97 4.75 21.63 -6.08
N THR A 98 4.88 20.33 -5.79
CA THR A 98 4.42 19.25 -6.67
C THR A 98 3.23 18.49 -6.10
N VAL A 99 3.21 18.24 -4.79
CA VAL A 99 2.24 17.36 -4.14
C VAL A 99 1.71 17.94 -2.83
N ASN A 100 0.39 17.92 -2.65
CA ASN A 100 -0.27 18.56 -1.50
C ASN A 100 0.01 17.89 -0.14
N THR A 101 0.31 16.58 -0.13
CA THR A 101 0.50 15.85 1.13
C THR A 101 1.51 14.72 0.94
N TYR A 102 2.59 14.83 1.69
CA TYR A 102 3.67 13.85 1.73
C TYR A 102 4.32 13.82 3.12
N LYS A 103 5.12 12.79 3.38
CA LYS A 103 5.95 12.67 4.58
C LYS A 103 7.33 12.17 4.17
N ILE A 104 8.38 12.75 4.75
CA ILE A 104 9.77 12.33 4.49
C ILE A 104 10.36 11.72 5.76
N GLU A 105 10.87 10.49 5.64
CA GLU A 105 11.60 9.80 6.70
C GLU A 105 13.02 9.46 6.25
N HIS A 106 13.98 9.51 7.17
CA HIS A 106 15.34 9.07 6.91
C HIS A 106 15.50 7.58 7.27
N ILE A 107 16.06 6.79 6.36
CA ILE A 107 16.31 5.37 6.57
C ILE A 107 17.73 5.00 6.11
N LYS A 108 18.26 3.91 6.66
CA LYS A 108 19.47 3.25 6.16
C LYS A 108 19.13 1.85 5.66
N ALA A 109 19.41 1.58 4.39
CA ALA A 109 19.07 0.32 3.73
C ALA A 109 20.18 -0.13 2.77
N PHE A 110 20.21 -1.42 2.45
CA PHE A 110 21.08 -1.90 1.39
C PHE A 110 20.50 -1.47 0.03
N PRO A 111 21.33 -0.96 -0.90
CA PRO A 111 20.91 -0.72 -2.27
C PRO A 111 20.36 -2.00 -2.90
N LEU A 112 19.34 -1.84 -3.75
CA LEU A 112 18.75 -2.97 -4.47
C LEU A 112 19.65 -3.47 -5.60
N GLN A 113 20.49 -2.58 -6.14
CA GLN A 113 21.37 -2.87 -7.27
C GLN A 113 22.83 -2.93 -6.82
N GLY A 114 23.51 -4.01 -7.21
CA GLY A 114 24.91 -4.27 -6.87
C GLY A 114 25.07 -4.95 -5.51
N TYR A 115 26.27 -5.47 -5.28
CA TYR A 115 26.64 -6.06 -4.00
C TYR A 115 27.28 -4.98 -3.12
N HIS A 116 26.62 -4.66 -2.01
CA HIS A 116 27.09 -3.65 -1.06
C HIS A 116 27.19 -4.26 0.34
N ILE A 117 28.35 -4.09 0.97
CA ILE A 117 28.61 -4.55 2.33
C ILE A 117 27.99 -3.58 3.35
N GLU A 118 27.84 -2.32 2.97
CA GLU A 118 27.34 -1.24 3.83
C GLU A 118 25.94 -0.77 3.41
N LYS A 119 25.19 -0.27 4.41
CA LYS A 119 23.89 0.35 4.17
C LYS A 119 24.09 1.79 3.71
N LYS A 120 23.42 2.16 2.62
CA LYS A 120 23.33 3.54 2.16
C LYS A 120 22.20 4.30 2.86
N SER A 121 22.32 5.62 2.85
CA SER A 121 21.36 6.55 3.43
C SER A 121 20.31 6.93 2.38
N TYR A 122 19.03 6.82 2.73
CA TYR A 122 17.92 7.20 1.86
C TYR A 122 16.91 8.09 2.58
N LEU A 123 16.22 8.93 1.81
CA LEU A 123 14.96 9.53 2.25
C LEU A 123 13.80 8.73 1.67
N ARG A 124 12.96 8.18 2.53
CA ARG A 124 11.70 7.53 2.17
C ARG A 124 10.59 8.57 2.13
N ILE A 125 10.00 8.74 0.96
CA ILE A 125 8.95 9.72 0.70
C ILE A 125 7.62 8.96 0.63
N PHE A 126 6.73 9.23 1.57
CA PHE A 126 5.39 8.69 1.62
C PHE A 126 4.39 9.65 0.99
N THR A 127 3.42 9.11 0.27
CA THR A 127 2.31 9.84 -0.34
C THR A 127 1.00 9.10 -0.11
N LEU A 128 -0.12 9.79 -0.28
CA LEU A 128 -1.45 9.21 -0.04
C LEU A 128 -2.01 8.44 -1.25
N SER A 129 -1.66 8.83 -2.47
CA SER A 129 -2.28 8.32 -3.69
C SER A 129 -1.25 8.00 -4.76
N SER A 130 -1.55 7.00 -5.61
CA SER A 130 -0.67 6.56 -6.69
C SER A 130 -0.31 7.70 -7.64
N GLY A 131 -1.25 8.63 -7.89
CA GLY A 131 -1.02 9.83 -8.67
C GLY A 131 -0.02 10.78 -8.02
N ASN A 132 -0.17 11.07 -6.71
CA ASN A 132 0.78 11.91 -5.98
C ASN A 132 2.16 11.27 -5.97
N ARG A 133 2.25 9.94 -5.76
CA ARG A 133 3.53 9.22 -5.82
C ARG A 133 4.20 9.40 -7.18
N LYS A 134 3.44 9.22 -8.27
CA LYS A 134 3.96 9.38 -9.64
C LYS A 134 4.48 10.79 -9.89
N ASN A 135 3.72 11.81 -9.52
CA ASN A 135 4.12 13.21 -9.72
C ASN A 135 5.35 13.56 -8.87
N ALA A 136 5.37 13.14 -7.60
CA ALA A 136 6.52 13.33 -6.71
C ALA A 136 7.76 12.62 -7.24
N LEU A 137 7.63 11.37 -7.70
CA LEU A 137 8.74 10.62 -8.25
C LEU A 137 9.31 11.29 -9.51
N GLN A 138 8.44 11.72 -10.43
CA GLN A 138 8.85 12.42 -11.64
C GLN A 138 9.58 13.72 -11.31
N ALA A 139 9.06 14.54 -10.41
CA ALA A 139 9.71 15.79 -10.02
C ALA A 139 11.10 15.58 -9.42
N ILE A 140 11.32 14.48 -8.69
CA ILE A 140 12.63 14.13 -8.12
C ILE A 140 13.59 13.68 -9.22
N GLN A 141 13.12 12.87 -10.17
CA GLN A 141 13.91 12.40 -11.32
C GLN A 141 14.27 13.56 -12.27
N ASP A 142 13.37 14.52 -12.47
CA ASP A 142 13.59 15.71 -13.30
C ASP A 142 14.66 16.66 -12.71
N ASN A 143 14.97 16.52 -11.42
CA ASN A 143 16.05 17.24 -10.73
C ASN A 143 17.33 16.39 -10.59
N ASP A 144 17.49 15.34 -11.39
CA ASP A 144 18.66 14.45 -11.45
C ASP A 144 19.00 13.74 -10.13
N PHE A 145 18.02 13.57 -9.23
CA PHE A 145 18.24 12.81 -8.00
C PHE A 145 18.05 11.31 -8.23
N GLU A 146 18.98 10.51 -7.69
CA GLU A 146 18.87 9.06 -7.74
C GLU A 146 17.70 8.56 -6.88
N THR A 147 16.86 7.72 -7.49
CA THR A 147 15.67 7.14 -6.85
C THR A 147 15.78 5.62 -6.77
N ALA A 148 15.07 5.04 -5.81
CA ALA A 148 14.97 3.60 -5.62
C ALA A 148 13.55 3.25 -5.17
N SER A 149 13.07 2.04 -5.48
CA SER A 149 11.64 1.71 -5.24
C SER A 149 10.71 2.57 -6.08
N ASP A 150 11.19 2.94 -7.26
CA ASP A 150 10.68 3.92 -8.22
C ASP A 150 9.78 3.27 -9.28
N ASP A 151 9.41 1.99 -9.12
CA ASP A 151 8.45 1.31 -9.99
C ASP A 151 7.17 2.14 -10.15
N MET A 152 6.87 2.58 -11.36
CA MET A 152 5.76 3.51 -11.59
C MET A 152 4.38 2.82 -11.45
N PHE A 153 4.30 1.54 -11.80
CA PHE A 153 3.04 0.80 -11.92
C PHE A 153 2.94 -0.44 -11.01
N SER A 154 4.06 -1.12 -10.75
CA SER A 154 4.08 -2.41 -10.03
C SER A 154 4.53 -2.32 -8.57
N PHE A 155 4.47 -1.12 -7.97
CA PHE A 155 4.93 -0.89 -6.59
C PHE A 155 4.10 -1.64 -5.53
N HIS A 156 2.91 -2.14 -5.87
CA HIS A 156 2.01 -2.85 -4.96
C HIS A 156 2.66 -4.08 -4.29
N CYS A 157 3.50 -4.83 -5.01
CA CYS A 157 4.20 -6.00 -4.48
C CYS A 157 5.18 -5.60 -3.39
N LYS A 158 5.87 -4.47 -3.60
CA LYS A 158 6.81 -3.92 -2.64
C LYS A 158 6.10 -3.44 -1.38
N ILE A 159 5.00 -2.70 -1.55
CA ILE A 159 4.18 -2.24 -0.44
C ILE A 159 3.64 -3.42 0.36
N ALA A 160 3.14 -4.46 -0.29
CA ALA A 160 2.70 -5.67 0.39
C ALA A 160 3.85 -6.33 1.18
N ARG A 161 5.02 -6.52 0.56
CA ARG A 161 6.18 -7.12 1.23
C ARG A 161 6.62 -6.33 2.47
N GLU A 162 6.71 -5.01 2.36
CA GLU A 162 7.17 -4.14 3.46
C GLU A 162 6.17 -4.07 4.60
N ASN A 163 4.87 -4.17 4.30
CA ASN A 163 3.81 -4.29 5.30
C ASN A 163 3.59 -5.74 5.78
N ARG A 164 4.44 -6.70 5.38
CA ARG A 164 4.34 -8.13 5.71
C ARG A 164 2.98 -8.75 5.32
N ILE A 165 2.40 -8.22 4.24
CA ILE A 165 1.14 -8.64 3.62
C ILE A 165 1.49 -9.79 2.68
N ALA A 166 1.25 -11.03 3.09
CA ALA A 166 1.47 -12.23 2.28
C ALA A 166 0.47 -12.28 1.11
N ILE A 167 0.92 -11.97 -0.10
CA ILE A 167 0.05 -11.77 -1.28
C ILE A 167 -0.48 -13.09 -1.89
N SER A 168 0.14 -14.22 -1.54
CA SER A 168 -0.28 -15.58 -1.89
C SER A 168 -0.04 -16.55 -0.71
N ALA A 169 -0.94 -16.53 0.27
CA ALA A 169 -0.97 -17.49 1.38
C ALA A 169 -2.29 -17.39 2.15
N SER A 170 -2.62 -18.45 2.92
CA SER A 170 -3.72 -18.43 3.88
C SER A 170 -3.48 -17.36 4.95
N ARG A 171 -4.42 -16.44 5.14
CA ARG A 171 -4.38 -15.38 6.16
C ARG A 171 -5.43 -15.59 7.22
N ARG A 172 -5.17 -14.97 8.37
CA ARG A 172 -6.15 -14.70 9.40
C ARG A 172 -6.32 -13.18 9.47
N SER A 173 -7.53 -12.69 9.22
CA SER A 173 -7.84 -11.26 9.35
C SER A 173 -8.38 -10.98 10.74
N LYS A 174 -7.86 -9.94 11.41
CA LYS A 174 -8.49 -9.33 12.60
C LYS A 174 -9.08 -7.99 12.20
N ASN A 175 -10.24 -7.68 12.77
CA ASN A 175 -10.98 -6.45 12.49
C ASN A 175 -10.55 -5.39 13.52
N ASP A 176 -9.57 -4.55 13.17
CA ASP A 176 -9.13 -3.43 14.00
C ASP A 176 -9.78 -2.14 13.49
N LYS A 177 -10.82 -1.68 14.19
CA LYS A 177 -11.35 -0.31 14.12
C LYS A 177 -11.00 0.42 15.40
#